data_AF-X6LAG8-F1
#
_entry.id   AF-X6LAG8-F1
#
_cell.length_a   1.000
_cell.length_b   1.000
_cell.length_c   1.000
_cell.angle_alpha   90.00
_cell.angle_beta   90.00
_cell.angle_gamma   90.00
#
_symmetry.space_group_name_H-M   'P 1'
#
loop_
_entity.id
_entity.type
_entity.pdbx_description
1 polymer ?
#
loop_
_entity_poly.entity_id
_entity_poly.type
_entity_poly.pdbx_seq_one_letter_code
_entity_poly.pdbx_strand_id
1 'polypeptide(L)'
;MGVSGTLKTLSEPEKEVVEKDYHVSKNTYMPSLFGDNKLIFAEKKDILIVEECDYFTTLKKEIDDRLIGTNPATKRSVLVFFESKKQLMEFYESSNFAAMKENAIVMTEETSKEKESLIKCTTTSGQVGLFTKSVGRRTDFVCRDEIVAANGGIHVIQTFLSEELSEEMQIRGRTARQGTSGSYSLVLCDKSLERFLITKAEIDDARKAGNFYPLLHAKRTEFFRLQFAESKKYVEYAANEHKLSEELIAALKGNNVNTVKKMLYDRNKGAEEKILSKTIILMGGTASTGHT
;
A
#
# COMPACT_ATOMS: atom_id res chain seq x y z
N MET A 1 17.20 3.34 -18.87
CA MET A 1 17.39 1.99 -18.30
C MET A 1 16.95 2.01 -16.85
N GLY A 2 16.16 1.03 -16.42
CA GLY A 2 15.71 0.89 -15.04
C GLY A 2 15.87 -0.54 -14.56
N VAL A 3 16.04 -0.73 -13.26
CA VAL A 3 16.14 -2.06 -12.62
C VAL A 3 15.02 -2.19 -11.58
N SER A 4 14.31 -3.31 -11.60
CA SER A 4 13.26 -3.61 -10.63
C SER A 4 13.17 -5.10 -10.38
N GLY A 5 13.02 -5.49 -9.12
CA GLY A 5 12.82 -6.89 -8.71
C GLY A 5 11.40 -7.41 -8.94
N THR A 6 10.44 -6.52 -9.21
CA THR A 6 9.00 -6.84 -9.29
C THR A 6 8.39 -6.54 -10.65
N LEU A 7 9.21 -6.46 -11.71
CA LEU A 7 8.73 -6.18 -13.07
C LEU A 7 7.68 -7.20 -13.57
N LYS A 8 7.78 -8.46 -13.11
CA LYS A 8 6.83 -9.53 -13.46
C LYS A 8 5.46 -9.36 -12.79
N THR A 9 5.38 -8.60 -11.70
CA THR A 9 4.18 -8.47 -10.87
C THR A 9 3.50 -7.12 -11.04
N LEU A 10 3.91 -6.35 -12.06
CA LEU A 10 3.21 -5.15 -12.47
C LEU A 10 1.80 -5.51 -12.94
N SER A 11 0.85 -4.68 -12.57
CA SER A 11 -0.51 -4.73 -13.08
C SER A 11 -0.54 -4.31 -14.56
N GLU A 12 -1.60 -4.71 -15.27
CA GLU A 12 -1.77 -4.36 -16.69
C GLU A 12 -1.70 -2.84 -16.96
N PRO A 13 -2.33 -1.96 -16.16
CA PRO A 13 -2.20 -0.51 -16.34
C PRO A 13 -0.76 0.00 -16.18
N GLU A 14 0.01 -0.57 -15.25
CA GLU A 14 1.41 -0.17 -15.06
C GLU A 14 2.30 -0.61 -16.22
N LYS A 15 2.08 -1.83 -16.76
CA LYS A 15 2.79 -2.30 -17.96
C LYS A 15 2.51 -1.39 -19.15
N GLU A 16 1.25 -1.00 -19.32
CA GLU A 16 0.84 -0.08 -20.39
C GLU A 16 1.58 1.25 -20.29
N VAL A 17 1.71 1.84 -19.09
CA VAL A 17 2.47 3.08 -18.87
C VAL A 17 3.95 2.90 -19.20
N VAL A 18 4.58 1.82 -18.72
CA VAL A 18 6.00 1.54 -18.97
C VAL A 18 6.30 1.40 -20.47
N GLU A 19 5.40 0.75 -21.22
CA GLU A 19 5.56 0.54 -22.65
C GLU A 19 5.19 1.78 -23.48
N LYS A 20 4.05 2.42 -23.19
CA LYS A 20 3.51 3.52 -24.02
C LYS A 20 4.10 4.88 -23.68
N ASP A 21 4.24 5.20 -22.40
CA ASP A 21 4.65 6.54 -21.96
C ASP A 21 6.17 6.63 -21.82
N TYR A 22 6.80 5.57 -21.32
CA TYR A 22 8.26 5.52 -21.13
C TYR A 22 9.00 4.80 -22.26
N HIS A 23 8.27 4.22 -23.23
CA HIS A 23 8.84 3.54 -24.39
C HIS A 23 9.82 2.41 -24.06
N VAL A 24 9.59 1.73 -22.94
CA VAL A 24 10.42 0.59 -22.51
C VAL A 24 9.77 -0.69 -23.03
N SER A 25 10.24 -1.15 -24.20
CA SER A 25 9.70 -2.33 -24.90
C SER A 25 10.47 -3.63 -24.66
N LYS A 26 11.67 -3.55 -24.04
CA LYS A 26 12.54 -4.71 -23.82
C LYS A 26 12.71 -4.98 -22.34
N ASN A 27 12.30 -6.19 -21.94
CA ASN A 27 12.44 -6.68 -20.57
C ASN A 27 13.48 -7.82 -20.56
N THR A 28 14.47 -7.73 -19.68
CA THR A 28 15.43 -8.81 -19.44
C THR A 28 15.26 -9.32 -18.03
N TYR A 29 15.09 -10.62 -17.87
CA TYR A 29 14.91 -11.26 -16.57
C TYR A 29 16.18 -12.04 -16.21
N MET A 30 16.89 -11.56 -15.19
CA MET A 30 18.05 -12.28 -14.66
C MET A 30 17.57 -13.38 -13.70
N PRO A 31 17.99 -14.64 -13.89
CA PRO A 31 17.68 -15.70 -12.94
C PRO A 31 18.35 -15.44 -11.58
N SER A 32 17.79 -16.03 -10.52
CA SER A 32 18.37 -15.98 -9.18
C SER A 32 19.71 -16.72 -9.16
N LEU A 33 20.74 -16.11 -8.57
CA LEU A 33 22.04 -16.75 -8.33
C LEU A 33 21.99 -17.84 -7.26
N PHE A 34 20.94 -17.86 -6.43
CA PHE A 34 20.84 -18.71 -5.24
C PHE A 34 19.82 -19.84 -5.38
N GLY A 35 19.35 -20.10 -6.61
CA GLY A 35 18.29 -21.07 -6.88
C GLY A 35 16.91 -20.59 -6.44
N ASP A 36 16.03 -21.55 -6.15
CA ASP A 36 14.64 -21.31 -5.78
C ASP A 36 14.51 -20.67 -4.40
N ASN A 37 13.50 -19.80 -4.27
CA ASN A 37 13.21 -19.11 -3.02
C ASN A 37 12.65 -20.10 -1.99
N LYS A 38 13.31 -20.21 -0.82
CA LYS A 38 12.88 -21.06 0.30
C LYS A 38 11.90 -20.35 1.24
N LEU A 39 10.99 -19.57 0.65
CA LEU A 39 9.92 -18.88 1.36
C LEU A 39 8.79 -19.86 1.65
N ILE A 40 8.45 -20.01 2.93
CA ILE A 40 7.30 -20.77 3.39
C ILE A 40 6.12 -19.80 3.55
N PHE A 41 5.11 -19.96 2.71
CA PHE A 41 3.84 -19.26 2.82
C PHE A 41 2.70 -20.21 2.46
N ALA A 42 1.94 -20.62 3.46
CA ALA A 42 0.74 -21.42 3.31
C ALA A 42 -0.48 -20.50 3.32
N GLU A 43 -1.00 -20.16 2.14
CA GLU A 43 -2.13 -19.24 1.94
C GLU A 43 -3.35 -19.54 2.84
N LYS A 44 -3.56 -20.80 3.20
CA LYS A 44 -4.69 -21.23 4.06
C LYS A 44 -4.46 -21.05 5.55
N LYS A 45 -3.21 -21.05 6.00
CA LYS A 45 -2.83 -21.03 7.44
C LYS A 45 -2.23 -19.70 7.87
N ASP A 46 -1.52 -19.05 6.96
CA ASP A 46 -0.73 -17.85 7.25
C ASP A 46 -1.49 -16.56 6.91
N ILE A 47 -2.77 -16.64 6.53
CA ILE A 47 -3.66 -15.49 6.35
C ILE A 47 -4.71 -15.51 7.45
N LEU A 48 -4.67 -14.50 8.34
CA LEU A 48 -5.60 -14.33 9.45
C LEU A 48 -6.38 -13.03 9.24
N ILE A 49 -7.70 -13.14 9.13
CA ILE A 49 -8.60 -11.97 9.09
C ILE A 49 -9.43 -11.99 10.38
N VAL A 50 -9.30 -10.93 11.17
CA VAL A 50 -9.87 -10.80 12.51
C VAL A 50 -10.57 -9.47 12.70
N GLU A 51 -11.49 -9.44 13.66
CA GLU A 51 -12.20 -8.21 14.03
C GLU A 51 -11.28 -7.24 14.79
N GLU A 52 -11.60 -5.95 14.73
CA GLU A 52 -10.82 -4.86 15.35
C GLU A 52 -10.51 -5.12 16.84
N CYS A 53 -11.46 -5.68 17.60
CA CYS A 53 -11.29 -5.98 19.04
C CYS A 53 -10.24 -7.08 19.31
N ASP A 54 -10.15 -8.08 18.42
CA ASP A 54 -9.26 -9.23 18.57
C ASP A 54 -7.95 -9.09 17.80
N TYR A 55 -7.81 -7.99 17.05
CA TYR A 55 -6.69 -7.77 16.15
C TYR A 55 -5.33 -7.74 16.87
N PHE A 56 -5.19 -6.94 17.92
CA PHE A 56 -3.92 -6.87 18.66
C PHE A 56 -3.62 -8.14 19.45
N THR A 57 -4.66 -8.82 19.96
CA THR A 57 -4.50 -10.11 20.66
C THR A 57 -4.02 -11.20 19.71
N THR A 58 -4.59 -11.27 18.50
CA THR A 58 -4.20 -12.22 17.46
C THR A 58 -2.80 -11.91 16.94
N LEU A 59 -2.48 -10.62 16.71
CA LEU A 59 -1.15 -10.21 16.26
C LEU A 59 -0.09 -10.58 17.29
N LYS A 60 -0.33 -10.33 18.58
CA LYS A 60 0.57 -10.77 19.66
C LYS A 60 0.76 -12.28 19.64
N LYS A 61 -0.33 -13.04 19.54
CA LYS A 61 -0.28 -14.51 19.50
C LYS A 61 0.54 -15.00 18.31
N GLU A 62 0.33 -14.43 17.13
CA GLU A 62 1.12 -14.78 15.94
C GLU A 62 2.60 -14.44 16.13
N ILE A 63 2.94 -13.32 16.77
CA ILE A 63 4.33 -12.99 17.10
C ILE A 63 4.92 -14.03 18.07
N ASP A 64 4.22 -14.38 19.15
CA ASP A 64 4.65 -15.38 20.13
C ASP A 64 4.86 -16.75 19.48
N ASP A 65 3.87 -17.24 18.73
CA ASP A 65 3.91 -18.54 18.05
C ASP A 65 5.03 -18.60 17.03
N ARG A 66 5.34 -17.48 16.36
CA ARG A 66 6.38 -17.40 15.34
C ARG A 66 7.74 -17.04 15.89
N LEU A 67 7.86 -16.56 17.12
CA LEU A 67 9.15 -16.44 17.81
C LEU A 67 9.71 -17.81 18.17
N ILE A 68 8.82 -18.77 18.47
CA ILE A 68 9.14 -20.18 18.66
C ILE A 68 9.36 -20.77 17.26
N GLY A 69 10.63 -20.87 16.85
CA GLY A 69 10.99 -21.40 15.54
C GLY A 69 10.78 -22.91 15.43
N THR A 70 11.53 -23.56 14.54
CA THR A 70 11.50 -25.02 14.39
C THR A 70 12.00 -25.76 15.63
N ASN A 71 12.92 -25.15 16.38
CA ASN A 71 13.44 -25.71 17.63
C ASN A 71 12.95 -24.88 18.84
N PRO A 72 12.23 -25.47 19.80
CA PRO A 72 11.73 -24.74 20.98
C PRO A 72 12.84 -24.23 21.92
N ALA A 73 14.08 -24.72 21.79
CA ALA A 73 15.21 -24.26 22.60
C ALA A 73 15.77 -22.90 22.16
N THR A 74 15.44 -22.44 20.95
CA THR A 74 16.05 -21.27 20.32
C THR A 74 15.01 -20.43 19.62
N LYS A 75 15.15 -19.10 19.68
CA LYS A 75 14.17 -18.18 19.10
C LYS A 75 14.57 -17.77 17.69
N ARG A 76 13.59 -17.44 16.86
CA ARG A 76 13.82 -16.75 15.58
C ARG A 76 13.55 -15.26 15.69
N SER A 77 13.82 -14.53 14.62
CA SER A 77 13.52 -13.10 14.48
C SER A 77 12.18 -12.90 13.77
N VAL A 78 11.37 -11.95 14.25
CA VAL A 78 10.08 -11.59 13.65
C VAL A 78 10.08 -10.11 13.28
N LEU A 79 9.73 -9.81 12.02
CA LEU A 79 9.57 -8.45 11.51
C LEU A 79 8.09 -8.21 11.23
N VAL A 80 7.52 -7.15 11.80
CA VAL A 80 6.11 -6.78 11.67
C VAL A 80 6.00 -5.45 10.93
N PHE A 81 5.24 -5.43 9.83
CA PHE A 81 5.05 -4.24 9.01
C PHE A 81 3.63 -3.68 9.14
N PHE A 82 3.54 -2.44 9.61
CA PHE A 82 2.30 -1.67 9.76
C PHE A 82 2.10 -0.69 8.61
N GLU A 83 0.84 -0.40 8.26
CA GLU A 83 0.52 0.55 7.18
C GLU A 83 0.94 1.97 7.55
N SER A 84 0.75 2.36 8.81
CA SER A 84 1.03 3.71 9.31
C SER A 84 1.76 3.72 10.65
N LYS A 85 2.49 4.81 10.92
CA LYS A 85 3.09 5.09 12.24
C LYS A 85 2.06 5.07 13.36
N LYS A 86 0.83 5.54 13.09
CA LYS A 86 -0.26 5.58 14.08
C LYS A 86 -0.62 4.18 14.57
N GLN A 87 -0.90 3.24 13.65
CA GLN A 87 -1.22 1.85 13.99
C GLN A 87 -0.07 1.15 14.71
N LEU A 88 1.17 1.41 14.28
CA LEU A 88 2.36 0.88 14.95
C LEU A 88 2.41 1.33 16.41
N MET A 89 2.25 2.64 16.66
CA MET A 89 2.30 3.19 18.01
C MET A 89 1.12 2.73 18.87
N GLU A 90 -0.07 2.59 18.30
CA GLU A 90 -1.24 2.02 18.99
C GLU A 90 -0.97 0.59 19.46
N PHE A 91 -0.39 -0.25 18.60
CA PHE A 91 0.00 -1.60 18.99
C PHE A 91 1.14 -1.59 20.01
N TYR A 92 2.16 -0.77 19.81
CA TYR A 92 3.30 -0.67 20.72
C TYR A 92 2.88 -0.22 22.12
N GLU A 93 1.97 0.74 22.25
CA GLU A 93 1.47 1.22 23.55
C GLU A 93 0.37 0.35 24.16
N SER A 94 -0.16 -0.63 23.40
CA SER A 94 -1.17 -1.55 23.91
C SER A 94 -0.63 -2.42 25.05
N SER A 95 -1.52 -2.82 25.96
CA SER A 95 -1.21 -3.79 27.01
C SER A 95 -0.80 -5.16 26.46
N ASN A 96 -1.25 -5.50 25.25
CA ASN A 96 -0.90 -6.73 24.55
C ASN A 96 0.61 -6.82 24.24
N PHE A 97 1.29 -5.70 24.00
CA PHE A 97 2.71 -5.69 23.62
C PHE A 97 3.66 -5.36 24.79
N ALA A 98 3.12 -4.99 25.97
CA ALA A 98 3.93 -4.55 27.10
C ALA A 98 5.05 -5.53 27.51
N ALA A 99 4.79 -6.84 27.48
CA ALA A 99 5.77 -7.87 27.83
C ALA A 99 6.91 -8.04 26.81
N MET A 100 6.74 -7.57 25.58
CA MET A 100 7.71 -7.71 24.49
C MET A 100 8.53 -6.43 24.25
N LYS A 101 8.14 -5.30 24.86
CA LYS A 101 8.77 -3.99 24.66
C LYS A 101 10.29 -4.02 24.86
N GLU A 102 10.79 -4.78 25.83
CA GLU A 102 12.22 -4.88 26.13
C GLU A 102 13.06 -5.48 24.99
N ASN A 103 12.45 -6.34 24.16
CA ASN A 103 13.11 -7.01 23.03
C ASN A 103 12.58 -6.52 21.68
N ALA A 104 11.88 -5.37 21.69
CA ALA A 104 11.26 -4.81 20.51
C ALA A 104 12.07 -3.63 19.96
N ILE A 105 12.24 -3.62 18.64
CA ILE A 105 12.90 -2.52 17.94
C ILE A 105 11.88 -1.85 17.04
N VAL A 106 11.60 -0.58 17.30
CA VAL A 106 10.68 0.23 16.51
C VAL A 106 11.47 1.08 15.52
N MET A 107 11.08 1.03 14.24
CA MET A 107 11.68 1.88 13.22
C MET A 107 10.62 2.54 12.33
N THR A 108 10.75 3.85 12.20
CA THR A 108 9.90 4.69 11.36
C THR A 108 10.75 5.49 10.38
N GLU A 109 10.10 6.24 9.52
CA GLU A 109 10.70 7.09 8.48
C GLU A 109 11.66 8.13 9.09
N GLU A 110 11.34 8.61 10.30
CA GLU A 110 12.08 9.63 11.06
C GLU A 110 13.37 9.11 11.69
N THR A 111 13.55 7.80 11.81
CA THR A 111 14.68 7.17 12.51
C THR A 111 15.97 7.28 11.68
N SER A 112 16.63 8.45 11.57
CA SER A 112 17.67 8.67 10.56
C SER A 112 19.09 8.19 10.90
N LYS A 113 19.54 8.27 12.16
CA LYS A 113 20.98 8.19 12.49
C LYS A 113 21.52 6.79 12.80
N GLU A 114 20.67 5.78 13.02
CA GLU A 114 21.09 4.45 13.50
C GLU A 114 20.34 3.29 12.80
N LYS A 115 19.86 3.50 11.57
CA LYS A 115 19.06 2.47 10.88
C LYS A 115 19.79 1.14 10.77
N GLU A 116 21.04 1.16 10.31
CA GLU A 116 21.79 -0.07 10.04
C GLU A 116 22.08 -0.90 11.29
N SER A 117 22.39 -0.28 12.42
CA SER A 117 22.61 -1.00 13.68
C SER A 117 21.31 -1.63 14.16
N LEU A 118 20.22 -0.87 14.15
CA LEU A 118 18.89 -1.36 14.55
C LEU A 118 18.43 -2.53 13.66
N ILE A 119 18.66 -2.46 12.35
CA ILE A 119 18.35 -3.55 11.42
C ILE A 119 19.17 -4.81 11.75
N LYS A 120 20.47 -4.67 12.01
CA LYS A 120 21.30 -5.81 12.40
C LYS A 120 20.77 -6.45 13.68
N CYS A 121 20.41 -5.62 14.66
CA CYS A 121 19.80 -6.09 15.90
C CYS A 121 18.46 -6.79 15.65
N THR A 122 17.57 -6.26 14.81
CA THR A 122 16.26 -6.88 14.56
C THR A 122 16.37 -8.26 13.94
N THR A 123 17.44 -8.55 13.19
CA THR A 123 17.70 -9.85 12.58
C THR A 123 18.37 -10.88 13.50
N THR A 124 18.52 -10.56 14.80
CA THR A 124 19.12 -11.45 15.81
C THR A 124 18.04 -12.31 16.50
N SER A 125 18.43 -13.48 17.00
CA SER A 125 17.55 -14.43 17.69
C SER A 125 16.74 -13.77 18.83
N GLY A 126 15.42 -13.94 18.80
CA GLY A 126 14.50 -13.48 19.86
C GLY A 126 14.09 -12.01 19.78
N GLN A 127 14.52 -11.28 18.75
CA GLN A 127 14.16 -9.88 18.55
C GLN A 127 12.88 -9.74 17.74
N VAL A 128 12.07 -8.74 18.09
CA VAL A 128 10.85 -8.36 17.37
C VAL A 128 11.03 -6.97 16.79
N GLY A 129 11.04 -6.85 15.46
CA GLY A 129 11.11 -5.55 14.79
C GLY A 129 9.72 -5.06 14.39
N LEU A 130 9.35 -3.85 14.77
CA LEU A 130 8.13 -3.17 14.31
C LEU A 130 8.50 -2.06 13.33
N PHE A 131 7.95 -2.11 12.12
CA PHE A 131 8.30 -1.22 11.02
C PHE A 131 7.07 -0.62 10.37
N THR A 132 7.21 0.57 9.81
CA THR A 132 6.22 1.12 8.89
C THR A 132 6.43 0.59 7.47
N LYS A 133 5.35 0.59 6.67
CA LYS A 133 5.33 0.24 5.24
C LYS A 133 6.50 0.87 4.46
N SER A 134 6.78 2.16 4.70
CA SER A 134 7.85 2.88 4.00
C SER A 134 9.25 2.33 4.32
N VAL A 135 9.48 1.90 5.56
CA VAL A 135 10.78 1.33 5.97
C VAL A 135 10.95 -0.05 5.35
N GLY A 136 9.92 -0.90 5.38
CA GLY A 136 9.95 -2.23 4.76
C GLY A 136 10.29 -2.22 3.28
N ARG A 137 9.84 -1.19 2.55
CA ARG A 137 10.18 -1.00 1.14
C ARG A 137 11.65 -0.66 0.90
N ARG A 138 12.23 0.20 1.74
CA ARG A 138 13.54 0.84 1.48
C ARG A 138 14.72 0.16 2.18
N THR A 139 14.45 -0.76 3.09
CA THR A 139 15.47 -1.33 3.98
C THR A 139 15.78 -2.78 3.63
N ASP A 140 17.06 -3.14 3.68
CA ASP A 140 17.52 -4.53 3.56
C ASP A 140 17.63 -5.20 4.92
N PHE A 141 17.06 -6.40 5.09
CA PHE A 141 17.13 -7.18 6.32
C PHE A 141 17.98 -8.42 6.05
N VAL A 142 19.29 -8.30 6.24
CA VAL A 142 20.23 -9.41 6.06
C VAL A 142 20.37 -10.18 7.36
N CYS A 143 19.89 -11.42 7.38
CA CYS A 143 20.11 -12.34 8.50
C CYS A 143 21.57 -12.80 8.51
N ARG A 144 22.32 -12.48 9.58
CA ARG A 144 23.67 -13.00 9.81
C ARG A 144 23.75 -13.98 10.98
N ASP A 145 22.65 -14.14 11.70
CA ASP A 145 22.56 -15.01 12.87
C ASP A 145 22.27 -16.46 12.43
N GLU A 146 23.20 -17.36 12.73
CA GLU A 146 23.11 -18.79 12.43
C GLU A 146 21.95 -19.46 13.19
N ILE A 147 21.64 -18.98 14.40
CA ILE A 147 20.53 -19.50 15.21
C ILE A 147 19.21 -19.20 14.49
N VAL A 148 19.04 -17.96 14.01
CA VAL A 148 17.83 -17.58 13.26
C VAL A 148 17.73 -18.39 11.96
N ALA A 149 18.83 -18.55 11.23
CA ALA A 149 18.85 -19.34 10.00
C ALA A 149 18.48 -20.82 10.25
N ALA A 150 19.02 -21.44 11.31
CA ALA A 150 18.70 -22.82 11.70
C ALA A 150 17.25 -22.99 12.17
N ASN A 151 16.60 -21.93 12.67
CA ASN A 151 15.21 -21.93 13.15
C ASN A 151 14.17 -21.55 12.08
N GLY A 152 14.50 -21.71 10.80
CA GLY A 152 13.61 -21.39 9.69
C GLY A 152 13.68 -19.93 9.21
N GLY A 153 14.70 -19.19 9.65
CA GLY A 153 15.01 -17.84 9.23
C GLY A 153 14.04 -16.78 9.74
N ILE A 154 14.12 -15.59 9.14
CA ILE A 154 13.32 -14.43 9.55
C ILE A 154 11.84 -14.67 9.23
N HIS A 155 10.95 -14.39 10.18
CA HIS A 155 9.52 -14.33 9.92
C HIS A 155 9.12 -12.90 9.55
N VAL A 156 8.29 -12.75 8.51
CA VAL A 156 7.69 -11.46 8.16
C VAL A 156 6.19 -11.54 8.35
N ILE A 157 5.65 -10.65 9.19
CA ILE A 157 4.22 -10.44 9.40
C ILE A 157 3.86 -9.11 8.73
N GLN A 158 2.97 -9.16 7.75
CA GLN A 158 2.38 -7.95 7.18
C GLN A 158 1.00 -7.73 7.80
N THR A 159 0.76 -6.53 8.32
CA THR A 159 -0.48 -6.26 9.08
C THR A 159 -1.55 -5.50 8.29
N PHE A 160 -1.37 -5.37 6.97
CA PHE A 160 -2.24 -4.61 6.09
C PHE A 160 -2.27 -5.22 4.69
N LEU A 161 -3.36 -5.04 3.96
CA LEU A 161 -3.41 -5.44 2.55
C LEU A 161 -2.75 -4.35 1.71
N SER A 162 -1.67 -4.69 1.01
CA SER A 162 -1.03 -3.78 0.06
C SER A 162 -1.97 -3.46 -1.09
N GLU A 163 -1.99 -2.19 -1.53
CA GLU A 163 -2.78 -1.76 -2.70
C GLU A 163 -2.22 -2.35 -4.01
N GLU A 164 -0.92 -2.60 -4.05
CA GLU A 164 -0.23 -3.19 -5.19
C GLU A 164 0.34 -4.57 -4.86
N LEU A 165 0.30 -5.48 -5.83
CA LEU A 165 0.99 -6.76 -5.71
C LEU A 165 2.52 -6.58 -5.63
N SER A 166 3.05 -5.56 -6.31
CA SER A 166 4.48 -5.24 -6.32
C SER A 166 5.00 -4.97 -4.90
N GLU A 167 4.22 -4.27 -4.08
CA GLU A 167 4.56 -3.92 -2.71
C GLU A 167 4.56 -5.14 -1.79
N GLU A 168 3.50 -5.97 -1.85
CA GLU A 168 3.42 -7.21 -1.07
C GLU A 168 4.61 -8.13 -1.41
N MET A 169 4.96 -8.24 -2.69
CA MET A 169 6.11 -9.02 -3.13
C MET A 169 7.45 -8.46 -2.65
N GLN A 170 7.59 -7.13 -2.55
CA GLN A 170 8.77 -6.50 -1.97
C GLN A 170 8.89 -6.73 -0.47
N ILE A 171 7.78 -6.72 0.27
CA ILE A 171 7.73 -7.01 1.72
C ILE A 171 8.04 -8.50 1.96
N ARG A 172 7.40 -9.40 1.20
CA ARG A 172 7.71 -10.84 1.20
C ARG A 172 9.19 -11.11 0.90
N GLY A 173 9.75 -10.38 -0.05
CA GLY A 173 11.18 -10.47 -0.41
C GLY A 173 12.16 -9.92 0.63
N ARG A 174 11.69 -9.45 1.80
CA ARG A 174 12.55 -9.10 2.95
C ARG A 174 12.94 -10.29 3.80
N THR A 175 12.32 -11.45 3.57
CA THR A 175 12.74 -12.73 4.12
C THR A 175 13.22 -13.67 3.01
N ALA A 176 13.79 -14.82 3.39
CA ALA A 176 14.30 -15.86 2.50
C ALA A 176 15.27 -15.35 1.40
N ARG A 177 16.10 -14.36 1.74
CA ARG A 177 17.09 -13.78 0.83
C ARG A 177 18.30 -14.69 0.65
N GLN A 178 18.92 -14.65 -0.53
CA GLN A 178 20.17 -15.36 -0.83
C GLN A 178 20.15 -16.87 -0.52
N GLY A 179 19.00 -17.52 -0.72
CA GLY A 179 18.85 -18.97 -0.48
C GLY A 179 18.66 -19.37 0.98
N THR A 180 18.49 -18.39 1.88
CA THR A 180 18.07 -18.63 3.27
C THR A 180 16.60 -19.03 3.33
N SER A 181 16.24 -19.80 4.38
CA SER A 181 14.84 -20.10 4.67
C SER A 181 14.15 -18.87 5.26
N GLY A 182 12.85 -18.76 5.08
CA GLY A 182 12.05 -17.70 5.66
C GLY A 182 10.58 -18.05 5.62
N SER A 183 9.77 -17.33 6.40
CA SER A 183 8.32 -17.50 6.32
C SER A 183 7.58 -16.18 6.40
N TYR A 184 6.39 -16.15 5.82
CA TYR A 184 5.57 -14.95 5.72
C TYR A 184 4.15 -15.22 6.23
N SER A 185 3.54 -14.25 6.89
CA SER A 185 2.13 -14.27 7.27
C SER A 185 1.48 -12.91 7.08
N LEU A 186 0.16 -12.93 6.95
CA LEU A 186 -0.69 -11.76 6.73
C LEU A 186 -1.77 -11.73 7.81
N VAL A 187 -1.75 -10.71 8.65
CA VAL A 187 -2.72 -10.52 9.73
C VAL A 187 -3.51 -9.24 9.44
N LEU A 188 -4.80 -9.36 9.12
CA LEU A 188 -5.63 -8.26 8.64
C LEU A 188 -6.78 -7.99 9.60
N CYS A 189 -7.07 -6.71 9.80
CA CYS A 189 -8.28 -6.24 10.45
C CYS A 189 -9.42 -6.14 9.42
N ASP A 190 -10.60 -6.68 9.74
CA ASP A 190 -11.79 -6.65 8.88
C ASP A 190 -12.16 -5.22 8.44
N LYS A 191 -12.12 -4.27 9.37
CA LYS A 191 -12.39 -2.85 9.14
C LYS A 191 -11.43 -2.21 8.12
N SER A 192 -10.16 -2.62 8.12
CA SER A 192 -9.19 -2.13 7.14
C SER A 192 -9.46 -2.67 5.72
N LEU A 193 -10.16 -3.80 5.61
CA LEU A 193 -10.54 -4.40 4.33
C LEU A 193 -11.75 -3.72 3.68
N GLU A 194 -12.54 -2.95 4.43
CA GLU A 194 -13.66 -2.17 3.89
C GLU A 194 -13.21 -1.18 2.80
N ARG A 195 -11.97 -0.65 2.89
CA ARG A 195 -11.36 0.19 1.84
C ARG A 195 -11.34 -0.50 0.47
N PHE A 196 -11.20 -1.82 0.45
CA PHE A 196 -11.15 -2.64 -0.75
C PHE A 196 -12.53 -3.18 -1.15
N LEU A 197 -13.61 -2.67 -0.55
CA LEU A 197 -14.98 -3.15 -0.77
C LEU A 197 -15.13 -4.66 -0.50
N ILE A 198 -14.39 -5.15 0.50
CA ILE A 198 -14.52 -6.51 1.00
C ILE A 198 -15.54 -6.49 2.14
N THR A 199 -16.63 -7.22 1.94
CA THR A 199 -17.72 -7.31 2.92
C THR A 199 -17.49 -8.44 3.92
N LYS A 200 -18.11 -8.35 5.11
CA LYS A 200 -18.06 -9.42 6.13
C LYS A 200 -18.57 -10.76 5.60
N ALA A 201 -19.60 -10.75 4.75
CA ALA A 201 -20.12 -11.96 4.11
C ALA A 201 -19.08 -12.65 3.22
N GLU A 202 -18.33 -11.87 2.41
CA GLU A 202 -17.25 -12.41 1.58
C GLU A 202 -16.09 -12.98 2.42
N ILE A 203 -15.79 -12.35 3.57
CA ILE A 203 -14.78 -12.87 4.52
C ILE A 203 -15.23 -14.21 5.09
N ASP A 204 -16.50 -14.33 5.50
CA ASP A 204 -17.05 -15.56 6.07
C ASP A 204 -17.10 -16.70 5.05
N ASP A 205 -17.45 -16.39 3.80
CA ASP A 205 -17.45 -17.37 2.72
C ASP A 205 -16.03 -17.81 2.35
N ALA A 206 -15.07 -16.87 2.31
CA ALA A 206 -13.66 -17.19 2.11
C ALA A 206 -13.09 -18.03 3.27
N ARG A 207 -13.56 -17.81 4.50
CA ARG A 207 -13.20 -18.60 5.68
C ARG A 207 -13.68 -20.05 5.57
N LYS A 208 -14.91 -20.26 5.08
CA LYS A 208 -15.46 -21.61 4.83
C LYS A 208 -14.74 -22.32 3.68
N ALA A 209 -14.44 -21.59 2.61
CA ALA A 209 -13.77 -22.14 1.43
C ALA A 209 -12.25 -22.34 1.63
N GLY A 210 -11.65 -21.67 2.61
CA GLY A 210 -10.21 -21.65 2.83
C GLY A 210 -9.44 -20.98 1.68
N ASN A 211 -10.05 -20.02 1.00
CA ASN A 211 -9.51 -19.37 -0.21
C ASN A 211 -9.44 -17.84 -0.03
N PHE A 212 -8.72 -17.39 1.00
CA PHE A 212 -8.57 -15.95 1.25
C PHE A 212 -7.73 -15.25 0.18
N TYR A 213 -6.62 -15.84 -0.24
CA TYR A 213 -5.66 -15.16 -1.11
C TYR A 213 -6.25 -14.76 -2.49
N PRO A 214 -6.98 -15.64 -3.21
CA PRO A 214 -7.60 -15.26 -4.48
C PRO A 214 -8.60 -14.11 -4.34
N LEU A 215 -9.41 -14.10 -3.27
CA LEU A 215 -10.37 -13.02 -2.99
C LEU A 215 -9.65 -11.69 -2.77
N LEU A 216 -8.65 -11.68 -1.87
CA LEU A 216 -7.86 -10.49 -1.56
C LEU A 216 -7.16 -9.95 -2.81
N HIS A 217 -6.60 -10.85 -3.63
CA HIS A 217 -5.92 -10.46 -4.85
C HIS A 217 -6.88 -9.85 -5.88
N ALA A 218 -8.05 -10.46 -6.09
CA ALA A 218 -9.04 -9.96 -7.06
C ALA A 218 -9.54 -8.55 -6.67
N LYS A 219 -9.92 -8.37 -5.41
CA LYS A 219 -10.42 -7.10 -4.86
C LYS A 219 -9.35 -6.01 -4.91
N ARG A 220 -8.10 -6.36 -4.60
CA ARG A 220 -6.96 -5.45 -4.76
C ARG A 220 -6.78 -5.01 -6.21
N THR A 221 -6.80 -5.93 -7.16
CA THR A 221 -6.63 -5.61 -8.59
C THR A 221 -7.74 -4.69 -9.09
N GLU A 222 -8.98 -4.91 -8.64
CA GLU A 222 -10.11 -4.04 -8.96
C GLU A 222 -9.94 -2.63 -8.36
N PHE A 223 -9.58 -2.55 -7.08
CA PHE A 223 -9.31 -1.29 -6.39
C PHE A 223 -8.23 -0.48 -7.12
N PHE A 224 -7.10 -1.12 -7.43
CA PHE A 224 -6.00 -0.47 -8.15
C PHE A 224 -6.41 0.02 -9.53
N ARG A 225 -7.20 -0.77 -10.28
CA ARG A 225 -7.71 -0.37 -11.60
C ARG A 225 -8.58 0.89 -11.52
N LEU A 226 -9.44 1.01 -10.51
CA LEU A 226 -10.29 2.17 -10.31
C LEU A 226 -9.47 3.41 -9.94
N GLN A 227 -8.57 3.27 -8.96
CA GLN A 227 -7.66 4.33 -8.52
C GLN A 227 -6.76 4.82 -9.67
N PHE A 228 -6.27 3.89 -10.50
CA PHE A 228 -5.47 4.22 -11.68
C PHE A 228 -6.27 5.01 -12.72
N ALA A 229 -7.52 4.60 -13.00
CA ALA A 229 -8.37 5.30 -13.95
C ALA A 229 -8.70 6.73 -13.49
N GLU A 230 -8.90 6.94 -12.19
CA GLU A 230 -9.06 8.27 -11.61
C GLU A 230 -7.77 9.09 -11.70
N SER A 231 -6.65 8.52 -11.27
CA SER A 231 -5.33 9.17 -11.34
C SER A 231 -4.96 9.59 -12.77
N LYS A 232 -5.27 8.76 -13.76
CA LYS A 232 -5.03 9.05 -15.18
C LYS A 232 -5.74 10.32 -15.64
N LYS A 233 -6.98 10.56 -15.20
CA LYS A 233 -7.70 11.81 -15.51
C LYS A 233 -6.99 13.04 -14.97
N TYR A 234 -6.46 12.94 -13.73
CA TYR A 234 -5.69 14.03 -13.14
C TYR A 234 -4.37 14.27 -13.88
N VAL A 235 -3.69 13.21 -14.32
CA VAL A 235 -2.47 13.32 -15.14
C VAL A 235 -2.77 13.97 -16.48
N GLU A 236 -3.83 13.55 -17.18
CA GLU A 236 -4.26 14.15 -18.45
C GLU A 236 -4.62 15.63 -18.28
N TYR A 237 -5.35 15.99 -17.21
CA TYR A 237 -5.65 17.37 -16.87
C TYR A 237 -4.37 18.18 -16.62
N ALA A 238 -3.46 17.67 -15.80
CA ALA A 238 -2.20 18.33 -15.49
C ALA A 238 -1.30 18.49 -16.74
N ALA A 239 -1.29 17.51 -17.64
CA ALA A 239 -0.55 17.59 -18.90
C ALA A 239 -1.10 18.70 -19.82
N ASN A 240 -2.43 18.84 -19.90
CA ASN A 240 -3.06 19.94 -20.65
C ASN A 240 -2.73 21.31 -20.04
N GLU A 241 -2.83 21.45 -18.71
CA GLU A 241 -2.45 22.68 -18.01
C GLU A 241 -0.97 23.03 -18.19
N HIS A 242 -0.09 22.02 -18.20
CA HIS A 242 1.34 22.20 -18.44
C HIS A 242 1.58 22.74 -19.85
N LYS A 243 0.98 22.12 -20.87
CA LYS A 243 1.11 22.56 -22.28
C LYS A 243 0.62 23.99 -22.48
N LEU A 244 -0.54 24.34 -21.91
CA LEU A 244 -1.06 25.71 -21.97
C LEU A 244 -0.10 26.72 -21.30
N SER A 245 0.54 26.31 -20.20
CA SER A 245 1.52 27.14 -19.50
C SER A 245 2.81 27.30 -20.31
N GLU A 246 3.28 26.25 -20.99
CA GLU A 246 4.42 26.34 -21.91
C GLU A 246 4.14 27.26 -23.10
N GLU A 247 2.95 27.14 -23.71
CA GLU A 247 2.50 28.01 -24.81
C GLU A 247 2.43 29.48 -24.36
N LEU A 248 1.95 29.73 -23.13
CA LEU A 248 1.91 31.07 -22.55
C LEU A 248 3.33 31.63 -22.35
N ILE A 249 4.25 30.83 -21.79
CA ILE A 249 5.64 31.23 -21.57
C ILE A 249 6.33 31.51 -22.92
N ALA A 250 6.08 30.68 -23.94
CA ALA A 250 6.60 30.89 -25.28
C ALA A 250 6.06 32.18 -25.91
N ALA A 251 4.76 32.46 -25.76
CA ALA A 251 4.13 33.69 -26.26
C ALA A 251 4.67 34.94 -25.55
N LEU A 252 4.94 34.85 -24.24
CA LEU A 252 5.59 35.91 -23.46
C LEU A 252 7.02 36.18 -23.94
N LYS A 253 7.83 35.13 -24.13
CA LYS A 253 9.20 35.26 -24.67
C LYS A 253 9.21 35.83 -26.09
N GLY A 254 8.18 35.51 -26.88
CA GLY A 254 8.00 36.04 -28.24
C GLY A 254 7.38 37.44 -28.32
N ASN A 255 7.13 38.12 -27.20
CA ASN A 255 6.44 39.42 -27.13
C ASN A 255 5.08 39.47 -27.87
N ASN A 256 4.38 38.33 -27.99
CA ASN A 256 3.09 38.28 -28.66
C ASN A 256 1.94 38.65 -27.71
N VAL A 257 1.80 39.94 -27.47
CA VAL A 257 0.86 40.53 -26.50
C VAL A 257 -0.60 40.14 -26.76
N ASN A 258 -1.00 39.96 -28.03
CA ASN A 258 -2.38 39.62 -28.39
C ASN A 258 -2.73 38.18 -27.97
N THR A 259 -1.83 37.23 -28.21
CA THR A 259 -2.03 35.83 -27.80
C THR A 259 -2.04 35.71 -26.27
N VAL A 260 -1.14 36.40 -25.58
CA VAL A 260 -1.08 36.41 -24.11
C VAL A 260 -2.37 36.97 -23.51
N LYS A 261 -2.89 38.09 -24.03
CA LYS A 261 -4.15 38.68 -23.56
C LYS A 261 -5.32 37.73 -23.75
N LYS A 262 -5.39 37.01 -24.88
CA LYS A 262 -6.45 36.04 -25.15
C LYS A 262 -6.39 34.85 -24.18
N MET A 263 -5.21 34.27 -23.98
CA MET A 263 -5.01 33.15 -23.05
C MET A 263 -5.33 33.53 -21.60
N LEU A 264 -4.92 34.74 -21.17
CA LEU A 264 -5.26 35.25 -19.83
C LEU A 264 -6.75 35.56 -19.70
N TYR A 265 -7.38 36.08 -20.75
CA TYR A 265 -8.82 36.32 -20.77
C TYR A 265 -9.60 35.02 -20.61
N ASP A 266 -9.26 33.99 -21.39
CA ASP A 266 -9.93 32.68 -21.32
C ASP A 266 -9.73 31.99 -19.96
N ARG A 267 -8.57 32.19 -19.30
CA ARG A 267 -8.29 31.62 -17.98
C ARG A 267 -8.94 32.39 -16.82
N ASN A 268 -9.08 33.71 -16.97
CA ASN A 268 -9.74 34.57 -15.97
C ASN A 268 -11.26 34.63 -16.16
N LYS A 269 -11.78 34.15 -17.29
CA LYS A 269 -13.21 33.94 -17.50
C LYS A 269 -13.62 32.81 -16.55
N GLY A 270 -14.16 33.20 -15.39
CA GLY A 270 -14.70 32.26 -14.40
C GLY A 270 -15.76 31.33 -15.01
N ALA A 271 -16.17 30.32 -14.26
CA ALA A 271 -17.18 29.35 -14.72
C ALA A 271 -18.42 30.10 -15.26
N GLU A 272 -18.73 29.90 -16.55
CA GLU A 272 -20.00 30.37 -17.10
C GLU A 272 -21.11 29.58 -16.41
N GLU A 273 -21.77 30.19 -15.43
CA GLU A 273 -23.05 29.71 -14.95
C GLU A 273 -24.00 29.67 -16.15
N LYS A 274 -24.43 28.48 -16.57
CA LYS A 274 -25.61 28.33 -17.40
C LYS A 274 -26.80 28.80 -16.58
N ILE A 275 -27.11 30.09 -16.68
CA ILE A 275 -28.34 30.66 -16.15
C ILE A 275 -29.49 30.08 -16.98
N LEU A 276 -30.00 28.92 -16.57
CA LEU A 276 -31.33 28.46 -16.95
C LEU A 276 -32.31 29.34 -16.18
N SER A 277 -32.64 30.51 -16.74
CA SER A 277 -33.70 31.37 -16.21
C SER A 277 -35.03 30.60 -16.22
N LYS A 278 -35.38 29.98 -15.09
CA LYS A 278 -36.76 29.59 -14.77
C LYS A 278 -37.46 30.81 -14.19
N THR A 279 -37.89 31.72 -15.05
CA THR A 279 -38.82 32.78 -14.64
C THR A 279 -40.18 32.14 -14.34
N ILE A 280 -40.51 31.97 -13.06
CA ILE A 280 -41.85 31.59 -12.61
C ILE A 280 -42.63 32.89 -12.42
N ILE A 281 -43.63 33.13 -13.27
CA ILE A 281 -44.57 34.23 -13.11
C ILE A 281 -45.75 33.73 -12.27
N LEU A 282 -45.85 34.20 -11.04
CA LEU A 282 -47.02 34.03 -10.18
C LEU A 282 -48.00 35.18 -10.43
N MET A 283 -49.10 34.91 -11.14
CA MET A 283 -50.21 35.84 -11.28
C MET A 283 -51.23 35.60 -10.15
N GLY A 284 -51.32 36.54 -9.21
CA GLY A 284 -52.38 36.57 -8.21
C GLY A 284 -53.65 37.19 -8.80
N GLY A 285 -54.66 36.36 -9.09
CA GLY A 285 -56.00 36.82 -9.46
C GLY A 285 -56.85 37.01 -8.21
N THR A 286 -57.05 38.26 -7.78
CA THR A 286 -58.10 38.60 -6.80
C THR A 286 -59.41 38.81 -7.55
N ALA A 287 -60.29 37.80 -7.53
CA ALA A 287 -61.68 37.97 -7.95
C ALA A 287 -62.46 38.65 -6.82
N SER A 288 -62.73 39.94 -6.96
CA SER A 288 -63.73 40.65 -6.14
C SER A 288 -65.11 40.27 -6.64
N THR A 289 -65.81 39.41 -5.90
CA THR A 289 -67.24 39.17 -6.11
C THR A 289 -68.02 40.28 -5.42
N GLY A 290 -68.40 41.31 -6.17
CA GLY A 290 -69.49 42.18 -5.78
C GLY A 290 -70.81 41.45 -6.00
N HIS A 291 -71.58 41.27 -4.94
CA HIS A 291 -73.03 41.05 -5.05
C HIS A 291 -73.75 42.00 -4.10
N THR A 292 -74.61 42.77 -4.75
CA THR A 292 -75.74 43.61 -4.31
C THR A 292 -76.44 43.19 -3.04
#